data_AF-A0A257M7S0-F1
#
_entry.id   AF-A0A257M7S0-F1
#
_cell.length_a   1.000
_cell.length_b   1.000
_cell.length_c   1.000
_cell.angle_alpha   90.00
_cell.angle_beta   90.00
_cell.angle_gamma   90.00
#
_symmetry.space_group_name_H-M   'P 1'
#
loop_
_entity.id
_entity.type
_entity.pdbx_description
1 polymer ?
#
loop_
_entity_poly.entity_id
_entity_poly.type
_entity_poly.pdbx_seq_one_letter_code
_entity_poly.pdbx_strand_id
1 'polypeptide(L)' 'MIAMSNMPEETERKEMYLKSHQHGAHTLIAVCDCDILGKKFAQGHLKIEVSPDFFGGEKASCTEVEAALTKATMANFVG' A
#
# COMPACT_ATOMS: atom_id res chain seq x y z
N MET A 1 6.82 24.26 28.36
CA MET A 1 5.79 23.29 27.95
C MET A 1 5.78 23.33 26.42
N ILE A 2 6.67 22.55 25.80
CA ILE A 2 6.83 22.56 24.34
C ILE A 2 5.62 21.85 23.76
N ALA A 3 4.97 22.49 22.79
CA ALA A 3 3.78 21.99 22.11
C ALA A 3 3.98 20.53 21.69
N MET A 4 3.18 19.62 22.25
CA MET A 4 2.99 18.28 21.70
C MET A 4 2.06 18.39 20.50
N SER A 5 2.53 19.08 19.47
CA SER A 5 1.84 19.29 18.20
C SER A 5 1.52 17.94 17.58
N ASN A 6 0.23 17.63 17.54
CA ASN A 6 -0.49 16.66 16.72
C ASN A 6 0.39 15.66 15.96
N MET A 7 0.79 14.57 16.64
CA MET A 7 1.16 13.36 15.91
C MET A 7 -0.13 12.71 15.43
N PRO A 8 -0.28 12.41 14.12
CA PRO A 8 -1.39 11.61 13.64
C PRO A 8 -1.39 10.28 14.41
N GLU A 9 -2.59 9.83 14.77
CA GLU A 9 -2.80 8.49 15.32
C GLU A 9 -2.16 7.46 14.38
N GLU A 10 -1.61 6.37 14.92
CA GLU A 10 -0.89 5.34 14.17
C GLU A 10 -1.65 4.90 12.90
N THR A 11 -2.96 4.75 13.02
CA THR A 11 -3.87 4.31 11.95
C THR A 11 -4.06 5.34 10.83
N GLU A 12 -3.73 6.61 11.06
CA GLU A 12 -3.87 7.72 10.10
C GLU A 12 -2.54 8.08 9.41
N ARG A 13 -1.43 7.45 9.81
CA ARG A 13 -0.14 7.67 9.14
C ARG A 13 -0.14 7.08 7.73
N LYS A 14 0.15 7.92 6.74
CA LYS A 14 0.24 7.52 5.32
C LYS A 14 1.59 6.88 5.01
N GLU A 15 1.78 5.65 5.47
CA GLU A 15 3.02 4.87 5.37
C GLU A 15 3.00 3.82 4.26
N MET A 16 1.85 3.62 3.59
CA MET A 16 1.69 2.66 2.50
C MET A 16 1.35 3.37 1.18
N TYR A 17 1.64 2.74 0.04
CA TYR A 17 0.99 3.03 -1.22
C TYR A 17 -0.23 2.12 -1.39
N LEU A 18 -1.29 2.67 -1.96
CA LEU A 18 -2.52 1.97 -2.31
C LEU A 18 -2.83 2.23 -3.79
N LYS A 19 -3.08 1.16 -4.54
CA LYS A 19 -3.55 1.25 -5.93
C LYS A 19 -4.70 0.28 -6.17
N SER A 20 -5.74 0.77 -6.84
CA SER A 20 -6.85 -0.06 -7.30
C SER A 20 -6.71 -0.36 -8.78
N HIS A 21 -6.80 -1.64 -9.13
CA HIS A 21 -6.87 -2.13 -10.51
C HIS A 21 -8.25 -2.74 -10.74
N GLN A 22 -8.93 -2.29 -11.79
CA GLN A 22 -10.26 -2.80 -12.14
C GLN A 22 -10.21 -3.57 -13.46
N HIS A 23 -10.75 -4.78 -13.44
CA HIS A 23 -10.86 -5.63 -14.62
C HIS A 23 -12.23 -6.31 -14.66
N GLY A 24 -13.13 -5.77 -15.49
CA GLY A 24 -14.53 -6.17 -15.50
C GLY A 24 -15.19 -5.91 -14.14
N ALA A 25 -15.82 -6.93 -13.56
CA ALA A 25 -16.43 -6.87 -12.24
C ALA A 25 -15.44 -7.04 -11.08
N HIS A 26 -14.16 -7.32 -11.37
CA HIS A 26 -13.15 -7.58 -10.36
C HIS A 26 -12.35 -6.33 -10.02
N THR A 27 -12.16 -6.10 -8.73
CA THR A 27 -11.31 -5.06 -8.16
C THR A 27 -10.15 -5.72 -7.43
N LEU A 28 -8.93 -5.40 -7.83
CA LEU A 28 -7.70 -5.81 -7.16
C LEU A 28 -7.09 -4.61 -6.46
N ILE A 29 -6.83 -4.74 -5.16
CA ILE A 29 -6.13 -3.73 -4.37
C ILE A 29 -4.66 -4.14 -4.22
N ALA A 30 -3.74 -3.30 -4.67
CA ALA A 30 -2.31 -3.48 -4.48
C ALA A 30 -1.83 -2.51 -3.39
N VAL A 31 -1.12 -3.03 -2.39
CA VAL A 31 -0.59 -2.27 -1.26
C VAL A 31 0.89 -2.58 -1.08
N CYS A 32 1.71 -1.55 -0.85
CA CYS A 32 3.07 -1.75 -0.38
C CYS A 32 3.54 -0.69 0.60
N ASP A 33 4.53 -1.00 1.43
CA ASP A 33 5.18 0.00 2.26
C ASP A 33 5.84 1.09 1.39
N CYS A 34 5.76 2.34 1.83
CA CYS A 34 6.25 3.48 1.05
C CYS A 34 7.74 3.41 0.75
N ASP A 35 8.52 2.83 1.65
CA ASP A 35 9.98 2.78 1.57
C ASP A 35 10.48 1.66 0.64
N ILE A 36 9.63 0.73 0.22
CA ILE A 36 10.02 -0.38 -0.68
C ILE A 36 9.54 -0.22 -2.13
N LEU A 37 8.76 0.80 -2.46
CA LEU A 37 8.32 1.04 -3.84
C LEU A 37 9.52 1.20 -4.77
N GLY A 38 9.51 0.49 -5.91
CA GLY A 38 10.60 0.48 -6.89
C GLY A 38 11.78 -0.43 -6.53
N LYS A 39 11.80 -1.05 -5.35
CA LYS A 39 12.85 -1.99 -4.97
C LYS A 39 12.64 -3.36 -5.63
N LYS A 40 13.74 -4.07 -5.81
CA LYS A 40 13.77 -5.47 -6.24
C LYS A 40 14.33 -6.34 -5.12
N PHE A 41 13.66 -7.44 -4.83
CA PHE A 41 14.05 -8.41 -3.81
C PHE A 41 14.34 -9.75 -4.47
N ALA A 42 15.38 -10.44 -4.01
CA ALA A 42 15.75 -11.75 -4.53
C ALA A 42 16.16 -12.70 -3.41
N GLN A 43 15.61 -13.92 -3.42
CA GLN A 43 15.97 -14.99 -2.50
C GLN A 43 16.03 -16.32 -3.27
N GLY A 44 17.23 -16.84 -3.45
CA GLY A 44 17.45 -18.02 -4.30
C GLY A 44 16.97 -17.77 -5.73
N HIS A 45 15.97 -18.54 -6.16
CA HIS A 45 15.35 -18.40 -7.48
C HIS A 45 14.17 -17.41 -7.52
N LEU A 46 13.67 -16.99 -6.36
CA LEU A 46 12.57 -16.03 -6.27
C LEU A 46 13.09 -14.61 -6.51
N LYS A 47 12.43 -13.87 -7.41
CA LYS A 47 12.70 -12.46 -7.70
C LYS A 47 11.37 -11.72 -7.75
N ILE A 48 11.26 -10.63 -6.99
CA ILE A 48 10.09 -9.76 -6.95
C ILE A 48 10.55 -8.34 -7.20
N GLU A 49 9.80 -7.61 -8.02
CA GLU A 49 9.95 -6.18 -8.21
C GLU A 49 8.67 -5.50 -7.70
N VAL A 50 8.83 -4.58 -6.74
CA VAL A 50 7.72 -3.75 -6.24
C VAL A 50 7.50 -2.62 -7.24
N SER A 51 6.99 -2.97 -8.42
CA SER A 51 6.89 -2.04 -9.55
C SER A 51 6.00 -0.83 -9.22
N PRO A 52 6.46 0.42 -9.46
CA PRO A 52 5.63 1.61 -9.35
C PRO A 52 4.39 1.57 -10.26
N ASP A 53 4.44 0.88 -11.40
CA ASP A 53 3.28 0.78 -12.29
C ASP A 53 2.18 -0.09 -11.68
N PHE A 54 2.54 -1.07 -10.85
CA PHE A 54 1.59 -1.98 -10.22
C PHE A 54 1.19 -1.58 -8.79
N PHE A 55 2.16 -1.18 -7.96
CA PHE A 55 1.92 -0.79 -6.55
C PHE A 55 1.85 0.73 -6.35
N GLY A 56 2.45 1.52 -7.25
CA GLY A 56 2.51 2.97 -7.14
C GLY A 56 1.17 3.63 -7.46
N GLY A 57 0.54 4.15 -6.40
CA GLY A 57 -0.72 4.89 -6.44
C GLY A 57 -0.70 6.02 -5.42
N GLU A 58 -1.72 6.10 -4.58
CA GLU A 58 -1.83 7.13 -3.55
C GLU A 58 -1.18 6.67 -2.25
N LYS A 59 -0.60 7.59 -1.49
CA LYS A 59 -0.17 7.27 -0.13
C LYS A 59 -1.40 7.12 0.76
N ALA A 60 -1.48 6.00 1.47
CA ALA A 60 -2.62 5.58 2.24
C ALA A 60 -2.24 5.23 3.68
N SER A 61 -3.17 5.51 4.58
CA SER A 61 -3.15 5.05 5.97
C SER A 61 -3.76 3.65 6.10
N CYS A 62 -3.62 3.01 7.27
CA CYS A 62 -4.28 1.74 7.55
C CYS A 62 -5.80 1.85 7.38
N THR A 63 -6.41 2.91 7.91
CA THR A 63 -7.86 3.15 7.78
C THR A 63 -8.29 3.25 6.31
N GLU A 64 -7.49 3.94 5.48
CA GLU A 64 -7.78 4.09 4.04
C GLU A 64 -7.63 2.76 3.28
N VAL A 65 -6.62 1.96 3.62
CA VAL A 65 -6.44 0.61 3.07
C VAL A 65 -7.60 -0.30 3.46
N GLU A 66 -7.99 -0.33 4.74
CA GLU A 66 -9.14 -1.11 5.22
C GLU A 66 -10.42 -0.72 4.46
N ALA A 67 -10.68 0.57 4.32
CA ALA A 67 -11.82 1.07 3.57
C ALA A 67 -11.80 0.60 2.10
N ALA A 68 -10.64 0.61 1.44
CA ALA A 68 -10.50 0.13 0.06
C ALA A 68 -10.74 -1.38 -0.06
N LEU A 69 -10.26 -2.17 0.91
CA LEU A 69 -10.44 -3.62 0.93
C LEU A 69 -11.90 -4.06 1.03
N THR A 70 -12.78 -3.25 1.65
CA THR A 70 -14.22 -3.57 1.72
C THR A 70 -14.89 -3.75 0.36
N LYS A 71 -14.30 -3.18 -0.71
CA LYS A 71 -14.81 -3.24 -2.10
C LYS A 71 -13.93 -4.12 -3.00
N ALA A 72 -12.88 -4.71 -2.45
CA ALA A 72 -11.93 -5.51 -3.19
C ALA A 72 -12.48 -6.92 -3.43
N THR A 73 -12.15 -7.49 -4.59
CA THR A 73 -12.32 -8.93 -4.85
C THR A 73 -11.04 -9.71 -4.60
N MET A 74 -9.89 -9.03 -4.69
CA MET A 74 -8.56 -9.57 -4.50
C MET A 74 -7.66 -8.48 -3.90
N ALA A 75 -6.60 -8.88 -3.20
CA ALA A 75 -5.59 -7.95 -2.73
C ALA A 75 -4.19 -8.56 -2.76
N ASN A 76 -3.20 -7.74 -3.13
CA ASN A 76 -1.78 -8.07 -3.08
C ASN A 76 -1.07 -7.12 -2.13
N PHE A 77 -0.35 -7.67 -1.15
CA PHE A 77 0.45 -6.93 -0.19
C PHE A 77 1.92 -7.29 -0.34
N VAL A 78 2.79 -6.30 -0.20
CA VAL A 78 4.23 -6.49 -0.06
C VAL A 78 4.77 -5.43 0.90
N GLY A 79 5.51 -5.84 1.92
CA GLY A 79 5.98 -5.01 3.03
C GLY A 79 7.00 -5.80 3.82
#